data_AF-B6EDC4-F1
#
_entry.id   AF-B6EDC4-F1
#
_cell.length_a   1.000
_cell.length_b   1.000
_cell.length_c   1.000
_cell.angle_alpha   90.00
_cell.angle_beta   90.00
_cell.angle_gamma   90.00
#
_symmetry.space_group_name_H-M   'P 1'
#
loop_
_entity.id
_entity.type
_entity.pdbx_description
1 polymer ?
#
loop_
_entity_poly.entity_id
_entity_poly.type
_entity_poly.pdbx_seq_one_letter_code
_entity_poly.pdbx_strand_id
1 'polypeptide(L)'
;LFRKYVFGEADEIELKFVNRRNSEDLNLVSIILNQEIRRLATQVIRVKWSLHAREEIILELLRHLRGSATRIILERERKSAREMLEEQEAVRGRLFTIQDVMQSTVRAWLQDRSLRITHNLAIFGGGGIVLSIITGLFGINVDGIPGAQNTPYAFGLFAGLLFFLGIILVGVGLMYLGLTNPVTSEKVKVRKLELQQLVSMFQHEAEQHGKVREGL
;
A
#
# COMPACT_ATOMS: atom_id res chain seq x y z
N LEU A 1 -5.35 -30.04 20.93
CA LEU A 1 -6.67 -29.75 20.33
C LEU A 1 -7.28 -28.44 20.84
N PHE A 2 -7.18 -28.11 22.14
CA PHE A 2 -7.74 -26.86 22.71
C PHE A 2 -7.05 -25.54 22.24
N ARG A 3 -5.73 -25.57 22.00
CA ARG A 3 -4.96 -24.41 21.50
C ARG A 3 -5.33 -23.98 20.07
N LYS A 4 -5.89 -24.88 19.25
CA LYS A 4 -6.31 -24.55 17.87
C LYS A 4 -7.71 -23.93 17.81
N TYR A 5 -8.53 -24.15 18.86
CA TYR A 5 -9.91 -23.68 18.93
C TYR A 5 -10.00 -22.27 19.52
N VAL A 6 -9.20 -21.96 20.55
CA VAL A 6 -9.19 -20.63 21.20
C VAL A 6 -8.44 -19.58 20.38
N PHE A 7 -7.37 -19.96 19.68
CA PHE A 7 -6.57 -19.02 18.86
C PHE A 7 -7.02 -18.95 17.40
N GLY A 8 -7.84 -19.89 16.91
CA GLY A 8 -8.29 -19.91 15.52
C GLY A 8 -9.39 -18.90 15.21
N GLU A 9 -10.32 -18.67 16.15
CA GLU A 9 -11.35 -17.64 15.99
C GLU A 9 -10.86 -16.24 16.36
N ALA A 10 -9.91 -16.14 17.30
CA ALA A 10 -9.29 -14.86 17.67
C ALA A 10 -8.54 -14.25 16.47
N ASP A 11 -7.82 -15.06 15.68
CA ASP A 11 -7.03 -14.58 14.53
C ASP A 11 -7.93 -14.04 13.40
N GLU A 12 -9.07 -14.68 13.12
CA GLU A 12 -10.02 -14.22 12.11
C GLU A 12 -10.82 -12.99 12.55
N ILE A 13 -11.13 -12.90 13.84
CA ILE A 13 -11.83 -11.77 14.43
C ILE A 13 -10.88 -10.57 14.55
N GLU A 14 -9.62 -10.77 14.95
CA GLU A 14 -8.58 -9.73 14.95
C GLU A 14 -8.26 -9.24 13.51
N LEU A 15 -8.15 -10.13 12.52
CA LEU A 15 -8.00 -9.75 11.11
C LEU A 15 -9.24 -8.99 10.58
N LYS A 16 -10.46 -9.34 11.02
CA LYS A 16 -11.69 -8.60 10.68
C LYS A 16 -11.78 -7.25 11.40
N PHE A 17 -11.28 -7.12 12.63
CA PHE A 17 -11.25 -5.86 13.37
C PHE A 17 -10.18 -4.89 12.83
N VAL A 18 -9.03 -5.40 12.40
CA VAL A 18 -8.01 -4.66 11.65
C VAL A 18 -8.60 -4.15 10.32
N ASN A 19 -9.38 -4.96 9.61
CA ASN A 19 -9.94 -4.55 8.31
C ASN A 19 -11.07 -3.51 8.41
N ARG A 20 -11.75 -3.36 9.56
CA ARG A 20 -12.90 -2.45 9.69
C ARG A 20 -12.54 -1.05 10.24
N ARG A 21 -11.32 -0.85 10.77
CA ARG A 21 -10.82 0.45 11.27
C ARG A 21 -9.64 1.06 10.46
N ASN A 22 -8.96 0.30 9.58
CA ASN A 22 -7.65 0.66 9.02
C ASN A 22 -7.62 1.42 7.67
N SER A 23 -8.30 2.55 7.53
CA SER A 23 -7.93 3.47 6.42
C SER A 23 -6.80 4.44 6.82
N GLU A 24 -6.75 4.83 8.09
CA GLU A 24 -5.69 5.69 8.64
C GLU A 24 -4.44 4.89 9.02
N ASP A 25 -4.61 3.65 9.49
CA ASP A 25 -3.51 2.78 9.89
C ASP A 25 -2.62 2.32 8.73
N LEU A 26 -3.14 2.16 7.51
CA LEU A 26 -2.30 1.69 6.39
C LEU A 26 -1.26 2.74 5.98
N ASN A 27 -1.65 4.02 6.02
CA ASN A 27 -0.73 5.15 5.78
C ASN A 27 0.29 5.26 6.91
N LEU A 28 -0.13 5.11 8.17
CA LEU A 28 0.79 5.14 9.32
C LEU A 28 1.78 3.97 9.27
N VAL A 29 1.31 2.75 8.99
CA VAL A 29 2.15 1.56 8.81
C VAL A 29 3.13 1.76 7.66
N SER A 30 2.69 2.31 6.53
CA SER A 30 3.59 2.67 5.41
C SER A 30 4.67 3.67 5.80
N ILE A 31 4.31 4.72 6.58
CA ILE A 31 5.28 5.73 7.05
C ILE A 31 6.31 5.09 7.98
N ILE A 32 5.87 4.28 8.94
CA ILE A 32 6.73 3.60 9.90
C ILE A 32 7.68 2.63 9.17
N LEU A 33 7.15 1.81 8.26
CA LEU A 33 7.96 0.87 7.49
C LEU A 33 8.98 1.59 6.60
N ASN A 34 8.63 2.72 5.97
CA ASN A 34 9.58 3.53 5.21
C ASN A 34 10.72 4.08 6.08
N GLN A 35 10.41 4.51 7.31
CA GLN A 35 11.42 4.97 8.25
C GLN A 35 12.38 3.85 8.65
N GLU A 36 11.86 2.66 8.96
CA GLU A 36 12.68 1.50 9.31
C GLU A 36 13.53 1.00 8.13
N ILE A 37 12.96 0.94 6.93
CA ILE A 37 13.72 0.60 5.70
C ILE A 37 14.87 1.59 5.49
N ARG A 38 14.63 2.89 5.65
CA ARG A 38 15.68 3.92 5.51
C ARG A 38 16.77 3.79 6.59
N ARG A 39 16.37 3.45 7.81
CA ARG A 39 17.30 3.19 8.93
C ARG A 39 18.18 1.98 8.63
N LEU A 40 17.57 0.87 8.21
CA LEU A 40 18.27 -0.35 7.81
C LEU A 40 19.21 -0.11 6.62
N ALA A 41 18.77 0.63 5.59
CA ALA A 41 19.62 1.01 4.46
C ALA A 41 20.90 1.74 4.91
N THR A 42 20.76 2.65 5.87
CA THR A 42 21.88 3.43 6.40
C THR A 42 22.84 2.56 7.20
N GLN A 43 22.32 1.57 7.96
CA GLN A 43 23.16 0.60 8.66
C GLN A 43 23.94 -0.27 7.68
N VAL A 44 23.29 -0.80 6.63
CA VAL A 44 23.94 -1.60 5.57
C VAL A 44 25.06 -0.80 4.89
N ILE A 45 24.81 0.47 4.55
CA ILE A 45 25.84 1.35 3.97
C ILE A 45 27.03 1.49 4.93
N ARG A 46 26.77 1.76 6.22
CA ARG A 46 27.83 1.92 7.23
C ARG A 46 28.67 0.65 7.39
N VAL A 47 28.04 -0.51 7.44
CA VAL A 47 28.73 -1.81 7.54
C VAL A 47 29.55 -2.09 6.27
N LYS A 48 29.02 -1.78 5.08
CA LYS A 48 29.78 -1.89 3.84
C LYS A 48 31.05 -1.03 3.86
N TRP A 49 30.96 0.22 4.32
CA TRP A 49 32.12 1.10 4.43
C TRP A 49 33.17 0.58 5.42
N SER A 50 32.75 0.08 6.58
CA SER A 50 33.70 -0.47 7.56
C SER A 50 34.38 -1.75 7.05
N LEU A 51 33.67 -2.59 6.30
CA LEU A 51 34.23 -3.79 5.68
C LEU A 51 35.23 -3.45 4.58
N HIS A 52 34.93 -2.48 3.73
CA HIS A 52 35.85 -2.01 2.70
C HIS A 52 37.12 -1.42 3.31
N ALA A 53 37.00 -0.64 4.39
CA ALA A 53 38.17 -0.12 5.10
C ALA A 53 39.01 -1.25 5.72
N ARG A 54 38.35 -2.27 6.29
CA ARG A 54 39.02 -3.46 6.84
C ARG A 54 39.78 -4.24 5.77
N GLU A 55 39.18 -4.43 4.59
CA GLU A 55 39.83 -5.10 3.46
C GLU A 55 41.09 -4.37 3.01
N GLU A 56 41.02 -3.05 2.87
CA GLU A 56 42.17 -2.22 2.48
C GLU A 56 43.31 -2.30 3.51
N ILE A 57 42.98 -2.22 4.80
CA ILE A 57 43.96 -2.38 5.88
C ILE A 57 44.64 -3.75 5.81
N ILE A 58 43.87 -4.83 5.60
CA ILE A 58 44.42 -6.19 5.51
C ILE A 58 45.33 -6.34 4.28
N LEU A 59 44.94 -5.77 3.13
CA LEU A 59 45.77 -5.76 1.93
C LEU A 59 47.11 -5.07 2.17
N GLU A 60 47.10 -3.94 2.86
CA GLU A 60 48.33 -3.20 3.17
C GLU A 60 49.22 -3.94 4.19
N LEU A 61 48.62 -4.59 5.18
CA LEU A 61 49.33 -5.47 6.12
C LEU A 61 49.98 -6.67 5.42
N LEU A 62 49.28 -7.30 4.46
CA LEU A 62 49.81 -8.42 3.67
C LEU A 62 51.02 -8.06 2.80
N ARG A 63 51.11 -6.79 2.38
CA ARG A 63 52.27 -6.26 1.63
C ARG A 63 53.51 -6.09 2.52
N HIS A 64 53.33 -5.64 3.75
CA HIS A 64 54.44 -5.26 4.64
C HIS A 64 54.90 -6.38 5.58
N LEU A 65 54.01 -7.28 6.00
CA LEU A 65 54.34 -8.32 6.95
C LEU A 65 55.05 -9.51 6.30
N ARG A 66 56.14 -9.96 6.94
CA ARG A 66 56.90 -11.17 6.58
C ARG A 66 56.61 -12.26 7.61
N GLY A 67 56.07 -13.39 7.15
CA GLY A 67 55.73 -14.56 7.99
C GLY A 67 54.54 -15.34 7.44
N SER A 68 54.68 -16.67 7.31
CA SER A 68 53.66 -17.53 6.69
C SER A 68 52.38 -17.62 7.53
N ALA A 69 52.50 -17.78 8.85
CA ALA A 69 51.34 -17.90 9.75
C ALA A 69 50.46 -16.64 9.77
N THR A 70 51.07 -15.46 9.90
CA THR A 70 50.35 -14.17 9.92
C THR A 70 49.66 -13.89 8.58
N ARG A 71 50.30 -14.23 7.47
CA ARG A 71 49.70 -14.11 6.12
C ARG A 71 48.48 -14.99 5.95
N ILE A 72 48.53 -16.26 6.38
CA ILE A 72 47.40 -17.19 6.29
C ILE A 72 46.19 -16.65 7.06
N ILE A 73 46.40 -16.12 8.28
CA ILE A 73 45.32 -15.54 9.09
C ILE A 73 44.73 -14.30 8.41
N LEU A 74 45.57 -13.39 7.92
CA LEU A 74 45.13 -12.17 7.23
C LEU A 74 44.36 -12.48 5.94
N GLU A 75 44.80 -13.48 5.16
CA GLU A 75 44.08 -13.91 3.96
C GLU A 75 42.71 -14.51 4.28
N ARG A 76 42.60 -15.26 5.39
CA ARG A 76 41.31 -15.77 5.88
C ARG A 76 40.37 -14.63 6.28
N GLU A 77 40.86 -13.65 7.03
CA GLU A 77 40.06 -12.48 7.44
C GLU A 77 39.65 -11.62 6.23
N ARG A 78 40.53 -11.47 5.23
CA ARG A 78 40.19 -10.81 3.96
C ARG A 78 39.06 -11.53 3.26
N LYS A 79 39.16 -12.87 3.14
CA LYS A 79 38.14 -13.69 2.49
C LYS A 79 36.79 -13.56 3.21
N SER A 80 36.79 -13.63 4.54
CA SER A 80 35.58 -13.44 5.35
C SER A 80 34.97 -12.04 5.19
N ALA A 81 35.79 -10.98 5.13
CA ALA A 81 35.29 -9.63 4.86
C ALA A 81 34.67 -9.50 3.46
N ARG A 82 35.24 -10.18 2.45
CA ARG A 82 34.72 -10.24 1.08
C ARG A 82 33.38 -10.97 1.01
N GLU A 83 33.28 -12.14 1.64
CA GLU A 83 32.03 -12.91 1.76
C GLU A 83 30.94 -12.06 2.45
N MET A 84 31.30 -11.35 3.52
CA MET A 84 30.35 -10.47 4.23
C MET A 84 29.94 -9.25 3.41
N LEU A 85 30.80 -8.72 2.53
CA LEU A 85 30.42 -7.66 1.58
C LEU A 85 29.35 -8.15 0.59
N GLU A 86 29.49 -9.37 0.07
CA GLU A 86 28.49 -10.00 -0.80
C GLU A 86 27.16 -10.21 -0.07
N GLU A 87 27.20 -10.66 1.19
CA GLU A 87 26.00 -10.76 2.03
C GLU A 87 25.32 -9.39 2.23
N GLN A 88 26.08 -8.32 2.48
CA GLN A 88 25.53 -6.97 2.61
C GLN A 88 24.90 -6.46 1.30
N GLU A 89 25.46 -6.80 0.14
CA GLU A 89 24.86 -6.46 -1.15
C GLU A 89 23.55 -7.21 -1.41
N ALA A 90 23.48 -8.49 -1.02
CA ALA A 90 22.23 -9.26 -1.07
C ALA A 90 21.15 -8.66 -0.13
N VAL A 91 21.52 -8.29 1.10
CA VAL A 91 20.62 -7.62 2.05
C VAL A 91 20.12 -6.28 1.49
N ARG A 92 21.01 -5.49 0.89
CA ARG A 92 20.64 -4.23 0.22
C ARG A 92 19.64 -4.45 -0.91
N GLY A 93 19.87 -5.47 -1.74
CA GLY A 93 18.96 -5.84 -2.84
C GLY A 93 17.55 -6.15 -2.32
N ARG A 94 17.44 -7.00 -1.31
CA ARG A 94 16.16 -7.34 -0.67
C ARG A 94 15.46 -6.12 -0.08
N LEU A 95 16.21 -5.24 0.57
CA LEU A 95 15.67 -4.02 1.15
C LEU A 95 15.06 -3.09 0.09
N PHE A 96 15.72 -2.94 -1.07
CA PHE A 96 15.16 -2.18 -2.19
C PHE A 96 13.90 -2.81 -2.76
N THR A 97 13.87 -4.14 -2.92
CA THR A 97 12.65 -4.85 -3.37
C THR A 97 11.48 -4.63 -2.41
N ILE A 98 11.71 -4.71 -1.10
CA ILE A 98 10.68 -4.45 -0.09
C ILE A 98 10.18 -3.00 -0.20
N GLN A 99 11.09 -2.05 -0.35
CA GLN A 99 10.74 -0.64 -0.49
C GLN A 99 9.86 -0.40 -1.74
N ASP A 100 10.20 -1.01 -2.86
CA ASP A 100 9.46 -0.86 -4.11
C ASP A 100 8.06 -1.50 -4.04
N VAL A 101 7.96 -2.72 -3.50
CA VAL A 101 6.66 -3.40 -3.28
C VAL A 101 5.77 -2.60 -2.33
N MET A 102 6.33 -2.05 -1.26
CA MET A 102 5.57 -1.22 -0.32
C MET A 102 5.09 0.07 -0.99
N GLN A 103 5.97 0.79 -1.70
CA GLN A 103 5.62 2.03 -2.38
C GLN A 103 4.57 1.82 -3.48
N SER A 104 4.70 0.76 -4.27
CA SER A 104 3.72 0.40 -5.30
C SER A 104 2.36 0.03 -4.70
N THR A 105 2.33 -0.72 -3.59
CA THR A 105 1.10 -1.06 -2.85
C THR A 105 0.38 0.19 -2.34
N VAL A 106 1.12 1.12 -1.72
CA VAL A 106 0.56 2.37 -1.19
C VAL A 106 0.02 3.25 -2.31
N ARG A 107 0.75 3.38 -3.42
CA ARG A 107 0.30 4.13 -4.59
C ARG A 107 -0.99 3.55 -5.17
N ALA A 108 -1.05 2.23 -5.36
CA ALA A 108 -2.25 1.56 -5.86
C ALA A 108 -3.46 1.80 -4.95
N TRP A 109 -3.25 1.72 -3.63
CA TRP A 109 -4.30 2.00 -2.66
C TRP A 109 -4.78 3.46 -2.69
N LEU A 110 -3.85 4.42 -2.75
CA LEU A 110 -4.19 5.85 -2.84
C LEU A 110 -4.96 6.16 -4.13
N GLN A 111 -4.54 5.57 -5.26
CA GLN A 111 -5.21 5.74 -6.53
C GLN A 111 -6.63 5.18 -6.50
N ASP A 112 -6.81 3.98 -5.96
CA ASP A 112 -8.11 3.34 -5.79
C ASP A 112 -9.05 4.16 -4.87
N ARG A 113 -8.52 4.72 -3.78
CA ARG A 113 -9.27 5.63 -2.90
C ARG A 113 -9.62 6.95 -3.58
N SER A 114 -8.66 7.56 -4.27
CA SER A 114 -8.86 8.83 -4.98
C SER A 114 -9.89 8.68 -6.10
N LEU A 115 -9.83 7.60 -6.86
CA LEU A 115 -10.80 7.32 -7.93
C LEU A 115 -12.22 7.29 -7.36
N ARG A 116 -12.44 6.59 -6.25
CA ARG A 116 -13.76 6.57 -5.58
C ARG A 116 -14.22 7.96 -5.14
N ILE A 117 -13.35 8.75 -4.53
CA ILE A 117 -13.70 10.09 -4.04
C ILE A 117 -14.05 11.02 -5.21
N THR A 118 -13.18 11.10 -6.22
CA THR A 118 -13.37 11.96 -7.39
C THR A 118 -14.63 11.59 -8.16
N HIS A 119 -14.94 10.30 -8.27
CA HIS A 119 -16.13 9.84 -8.99
C HIS A 119 -17.42 10.14 -8.23
N ASN A 120 -17.45 9.89 -6.92
CA ASN A 120 -18.59 10.28 -6.08
C ASN A 120 -18.81 11.79 -6.14
N LEU A 121 -17.73 12.56 -6.05
CA LEU A 121 -17.77 14.02 -6.19
C LEU A 121 -18.27 14.45 -7.58
N ALA A 122 -17.93 13.74 -8.65
CA ALA A 122 -18.43 14.03 -9.99
C ALA A 122 -19.94 13.77 -10.12
N ILE A 123 -20.47 12.71 -9.49
CA ILE A 123 -21.91 12.41 -9.49
C ILE A 123 -22.67 13.53 -8.76
N PHE A 124 -22.26 13.87 -7.53
CA PHE A 124 -22.92 14.91 -6.75
C PHE A 124 -22.70 16.32 -7.32
N GLY A 125 -21.49 16.61 -7.79
CA GLY A 125 -21.12 17.90 -8.37
C GLY A 125 -21.82 18.15 -9.70
N GLY A 126 -21.83 17.17 -10.61
CA GLY A 126 -22.52 17.26 -11.89
C GLY A 126 -24.03 17.46 -11.71
N GLY A 127 -24.66 16.71 -10.81
CA GLY A 127 -26.07 16.90 -10.50
C GLY A 127 -26.38 18.21 -9.79
N GLY A 128 -25.51 18.62 -8.86
CA GLY A 128 -25.60 19.91 -8.21
C GLY A 128 -25.53 21.08 -9.19
N ILE A 129 -24.66 21.02 -10.20
CA ILE A 129 -24.55 22.06 -11.24
C ILE A 129 -25.86 22.17 -12.04
N VAL A 130 -26.40 21.05 -12.52
CA VAL A 130 -27.66 21.03 -13.29
C VAL A 130 -28.80 21.62 -12.47
N LEU A 131 -28.95 21.17 -11.21
CA LEU A 131 -29.99 21.69 -10.32
C LEU A 131 -29.78 23.17 -10.00
N SER A 132 -28.54 23.63 -9.81
CA SER A 132 -28.21 25.03 -9.51
C SER A 132 -28.53 25.97 -10.67
N ILE A 133 -28.36 25.52 -11.92
CA ILE A 133 -28.75 26.30 -13.11
C ILE A 133 -30.29 26.43 -13.16
N ILE A 134 -31.01 25.34 -12.94
CA ILE A 134 -32.48 25.34 -13.00
C ILE A 134 -33.04 26.22 -11.85
N THR A 135 -32.56 26.04 -10.63
CA THR A 135 -33.00 26.85 -9.48
C THR A 135 -32.60 28.31 -9.61
N GLY A 136 -31.43 28.61 -10.18
CA GLY A 136 -31.00 30.00 -10.45
C GLY A 136 -31.88 30.69 -11.48
N LEU A 137 -32.24 30.01 -12.57
CA LEU A 137 -33.09 30.56 -13.64
C LEU A 137 -34.51 30.89 -13.13
N PHE A 138 -35.13 29.94 -12.42
CA PHE A 138 -36.48 30.13 -11.87
C PHE A 138 -36.51 30.94 -10.55
N GLY A 139 -35.37 31.06 -9.86
CA GLY A 139 -35.25 31.86 -8.64
C GLY A 139 -35.19 33.36 -8.91
N ILE A 140 -34.67 33.77 -10.07
CA ILE A 140 -34.68 35.18 -10.51
C ILE A 140 -36.04 35.55 -11.11
N ASN A 141 -36.77 34.58 -11.67
CA ASN A 141 -38.06 34.77 -12.32
C ASN A 141 -39.13 33.85 -11.71
N VAL A 142 -39.48 34.12 -10.44
CA VAL A 142 -40.47 33.32 -9.69
C VAL A 142 -41.88 33.45 -10.30
N ASP A 143 -42.18 34.59 -10.94
CA ASP A 143 -43.40 34.82 -11.71
C ASP A 143 -43.49 33.97 -12.99
N GLY A 144 -42.36 33.43 -13.45
CA GLY A 144 -42.23 32.54 -14.61
C GLY A 144 -42.45 31.06 -14.27
N ILE A 145 -42.74 30.70 -13.01
CA ILE A 145 -43.11 29.33 -12.64
C ILE A 145 -44.47 29.00 -13.28
N PRO A 146 -44.56 27.98 -14.16
CA PRO A 146 -45.81 27.62 -14.82
C PRO A 146 -46.90 27.31 -13.77
N GLY A 147 -48.01 28.06 -13.79
CA GLY A 147 -49.11 27.89 -12.86
C GLY A 147 -49.06 28.73 -11.58
N ALA A 148 -48.04 29.58 -11.39
CA ALA A 148 -47.92 30.44 -10.20
C ALA A 148 -49.12 31.38 -9.97
N GLN A 149 -49.74 31.85 -11.04
CA GLN A 149 -50.89 32.78 -10.97
C GLN A 149 -52.19 32.08 -10.53
N ASN A 150 -52.34 30.78 -10.79
CA ASN A 150 -53.59 30.04 -10.58
C ASN A 150 -53.55 29.06 -9.39
N THR A 151 -52.36 28.79 -8.83
CA THR A 151 -52.20 27.81 -7.74
C THR A 151 -51.29 28.34 -6.63
N PRO A 152 -51.80 28.51 -5.39
CA PRO A 152 -51.01 29.03 -4.25
C PRO A 152 -49.82 28.14 -3.85
N TYR A 153 -49.86 26.86 -4.22
CA TYR A 153 -48.84 25.86 -3.88
C TYR A 153 -47.86 25.56 -5.03
N ALA A 154 -47.89 26.33 -6.13
CA ALA A 154 -47.04 26.10 -7.32
C ALA A 154 -45.54 26.04 -7.00
N PHE A 155 -45.06 26.91 -6.11
CA PHE A 155 -43.67 26.91 -5.65
C PHE A 155 -43.29 25.60 -4.94
N GLY A 156 -44.14 25.11 -4.04
CA GLY A 156 -43.91 23.84 -3.33
C GLY A 156 -43.91 22.64 -4.26
N LEU A 157 -44.78 22.66 -5.28
CA LEU A 157 -44.87 21.61 -6.31
C LEU A 157 -43.61 21.61 -7.20
N PHE A 158 -43.12 22.78 -7.61
CA PHE A 158 -41.87 22.94 -8.34
C PHE A 158 -40.65 22.49 -7.52
N ALA A 159 -40.57 22.89 -6.25
CA ALA A 159 -39.51 22.46 -5.34
C ALA A 159 -39.51 20.93 -5.13
N GLY A 160 -40.69 20.32 -4.97
CA GLY A 160 -40.85 18.87 -4.89
C GLY A 160 -40.41 18.15 -6.17
N LEU A 161 -40.76 18.68 -7.34
CA LEU A 161 -40.34 18.15 -8.64
C LEU A 161 -38.82 18.22 -8.82
N LEU A 162 -38.20 19.34 -8.43
CA LEU A 162 -36.74 19.51 -8.45
C LEU A 162 -36.02 18.53 -7.50
N PHE A 163 -36.57 18.32 -6.30
CA PHE A 163 -36.03 17.35 -5.36
C PHE A 163 -36.08 15.93 -5.93
N PHE A 164 -37.21 15.56 -6.54
CA PHE A 164 -37.37 14.26 -7.21
C PHE A 164 -36.43 14.11 -8.41
N LEU A 165 -36.26 15.16 -9.22
CA LEU A 165 -35.28 15.20 -10.30
C LEU A 165 -33.85 14.98 -9.78
N GLY A 166 -33.50 15.57 -8.63
CA GLY A 166 -32.21 15.34 -7.97
C GLY A 166 -32.00 13.89 -7.56
N ILE A 167 -33.02 13.22 -7.00
CA ILE A 167 -32.97 11.79 -6.67
C ILE A 167 -32.74 10.94 -7.93
N ILE A 168 -33.48 11.21 -9.00
CA ILE A 168 -33.32 10.50 -10.29
C ILE A 168 -31.90 10.69 -10.81
N LEU A 169 -31.37 11.92 -10.78
CA LEU A 169 -30.09 12.23 -11.37
C LEU A 169 -28.92 11.63 -10.58
N VAL A 170 -29.03 11.56 -9.25
CA VAL A 170 -28.10 10.78 -8.41
C VAL A 170 -28.24 9.28 -8.67
N GLY A 171 -29.47 8.75 -8.79
CA GLY A 171 -29.71 7.33 -9.06
C GLY A 171 -29.18 6.88 -10.42
N VAL A 172 -29.43 7.66 -11.47
CA VAL A 172 -28.89 7.44 -12.82
C VAL A 172 -27.37 7.61 -12.81
N GLY A 173 -26.86 8.63 -12.11
CA GLY A 173 -25.42 8.81 -11.89
C GLY A 173 -24.80 7.56 -11.28
N LEU A 174 -25.33 7.05 -10.17
CA LEU A 174 -24.84 5.83 -9.53
C LEU A 174 -24.97 4.57 -10.40
N MET A 175 -25.98 4.49 -11.28
CA MET A 175 -26.21 3.35 -12.17
C MET A 175 -25.27 3.34 -13.38
N TYR A 176 -25.12 4.48 -14.07
CA TYR A 176 -24.28 4.62 -15.26
C TYR A 176 -22.79 4.74 -14.92
N LEU A 177 -22.48 5.49 -13.88
CA LEU A 177 -21.14 5.64 -13.33
C LEU A 177 -20.81 4.56 -12.29
N GLY A 178 -21.73 3.59 -12.15
CA GLY A 178 -21.57 2.26 -11.58
C GLY A 178 -20.44 2.11 -10.58
N LEU A 179 -20.80 2.00 -9.30
CA LEU A 179 -19.97 1.40 -8.25
C LEU A 179 -19.12 0.28 -8.86
N THR A 180 -17.82 0.52 -9.04
CA THR A 180 -16.89 -0.60 -9.04
C THR A 180 -17.09 -1.23 -7.68
N ASN A 181 -17.74 -2.40 -7.66
CA ASN A 181 -18.00 -3.16 -6.46
C ASN A 181 -16.72 -3.17 -5.61
N PRO A 182 -16.84 -2.94 -4.28
CA PRO A 182 -15.69 -2.98 -3.39
C PRO A 182 -14.90 -4.23 -3.72
N VAL A 183 -13.59 -4.09 -3.97
CA VAL A 183 -12.65 -5.14 -4.44
C VAL A 183 -13.30 -6.51 -4.28
N THR A 184 -13.93 -7.00 -5.35
CA THR A 184 -14.81 -8.17 -5.29
C THR A 184 -14.09 -9.25 -4.50
N SER A 185 -14.75 -9.88 -3.53
CA SER A 185 -14.16 -10.90 -2.66
C SER A 185 -13.36 -11.96 -3.43
N GLU A 186 -13.73 -12.17 -4.69
CA GLU A 186 -13.03 -12.94 -5.71
C GLU A 186 -11.63 -12.39 -6.07
N LYS A 187 -11.46 -11.09 -6.35
CA LYS A 187 -10.14 -10.45 -6.55
C LYS A 187 -9.28 -10.52 -5.30
N VAL A 188 -9.89 -10.38 -4.11
CA VAL A 188 -9.16 -10.56 -2.83
C VAL A 188 -8.71 -12.01 -2.65
N LYS A 189 -9.55 -12.99 -3.02
CA LYS A 189 -9.19 -14.42 -2.99
C LYS A 189 -8.03 -14.73 -3.95
N VAL A 190 -8.07 -14.21 -5.18
CA VAL A 190 -6.98 -14.39 -6.16
C VAL A 190 -5.68 -13.78 -5.64
N ARG A 191 -5.71 -12.53 -5.15
CA ARG A 191 -4.54 -11.87 -4.55
C ARG A 191 -4.00 -12.63 -3.33
N LYS A 192 -4.88 -13.20 -2.50
CA LYS A 192 -4.50 -14.01 -1.33
C LYS A 192 -3.82 -15.30 -1.75
N LEU A 193 -4.29 -15.96 -2.82
CA LEU A 193 -3.66 -17.13 -3.40
C LEU A 193 -2.28 -16.81 -3.98
N GLU A 194 -2.15 -15.69 -4.72
CA GLU A 194 -0.87 -15.22 -5.25
C GLU A 194 0.14 -14.93 -4.11
N LEU A 195 -0.30 -14.25 -3.05
CA LEU A 195 0.52 -13.99 -1.87
C LEU A 195 0.92 -15.28 -1.13
N GLN A 196 0.00 -16.24 -0.98
CA GLN A 196 0.32 -17.54 -0.40
C GLN A 196 1.34 -18.31 -1.24
N GLN A 197 1.23 -18.26 -2.57
CA GLN A 197 2.25 -18.84 -3.45
C GLN A 197 3.60 -18.14 -3.26
N LEU A 198 3.64 -16.81 -3.25
CA LEU A 198 4.87 -16.04 -3.02
C LEU A 198 5.52 -16.37 -1.68
N VAL A 199 4.73 -16.45 -0.60
CA VAL A 199 5.21 -16.84 0.74
C VAL A 199 5.73 -18.28 0.72
N SER A 200 5.05 -19.20 0.05
CA SER A 200 5.51 -20.60 -0.04
C SER A 200 6.81 -20.74 -0.83
N MET A 201 7.01 -19.96 -1.89
CA MET A 201 8.26 -19.91 -2.64
C MET A 201 9.39 -19.33 -1.77
N PHE A 202 9.13 -18.24 -1.05
CA PHE A 202 10.10 -17.66 -0.12
C PHE A 202 10.47 -18.60 1.03
N GLN A 203 9.51 -19.31 1.61
CA GLN A 203 9.77 -20.32 2.64
C GLN A 203 10.62 -21.46 2.09
N HIS A 204 10.31 -21.93 0.88
CA HIS A 204 11.08 -22.97 0.22
C HIS A 204 12.52 -22.53 -0.07
N GLU A 205 12.72 -21.32 -0.58
CA GLU A 205 14.05 -20.76 -0.78
C GLU A 205 14.81 -20.55 0.53
N ALA A 206 14.13 -20.07 1.59
CA ALA A 206 14.74 -19.91 2.90
C ALA A 206 15.15 -21.25 3.53
N GLU A 207 14.34 -22.30 3.39
CA GLU A 207 14.66 -23.66 3.84
C GLU A 207 15.80 -24.28 3.02
N GLN A 208 15.83 -24.04 1.70
CA GLN A 208 16.93 -24.46 0.83
C GLN A 208 18.24 -23.76 1.21
N HIS A 209 18.21 -22.44 1.44
CA HIS A 209 19.35 -21.67 1.93
C HIS A 209 19.79 -22.09 3.35
N GLY A 210 18.85 -22.52 4.21
CA GLY A 210 19.15 -23.06 5.54
C GLY A 210 19.84 -24.43 5.49
N LYS A 211 19.38 -25.34 4.63
CA LYS A 211 19.97 -26.67 4.45
C LYS A 211 21.39 -26.64 3.87
N VAL A 212 21.69 -25.65 3.02
CA VAL A 212 23.06 -25.43 2.53
C VAL A 212 24.03 -25.02 3.65
N ARG A 213 23.53 -24.42 4.74
CA ARG A 213 24.34 -24.09 5.94
C ARG A 213 24.49 -25.26 6.94
N GLU A 214 23.61 -26.25 6.94
CA GLU A 214 23.75 -27.46 7.77
C GLU A 214 24.60 -28.56 7.11
N GLY A 215 24.85 -28.45 5.80
CA GLY A 215 25.68 -29.38 5.02
C GLY A 215 27.14 -28.97 4.80
N LEU A 216 27.60 -27.89 5.45
CA LEU A 216 28.98 -27.37 5.46
C LEU A 216 29.52 -27.35 6.89
#